data_AF-A0A2K2VQQ1-F1
#
_entry.id   AF-A0A2K2VQQ1-F1
#
_cell.length_a   1.000
_cell.length_b   1.000
_cell.length_c   1.000
_cell.angle_alpha   90.00
_cell.angle_beta   90.00
_cell.angle_gamma   90.00
#
_symmetry.space_group_name_H-M   'P 1'
#
loop_
_entity.id
_entity.type
_entity.pdbx_description
1 polymer ?
#
loop_
_entity_poly.entity_id
_entity_poly.type
_entity_poly.pdbx_seq_one_letter_code
_entity_poly.pdbx_strand_id
1 'polypeptide(L)'
;MDTNFLQVRMQRLFTEGFIVLDISEALISFDGERDAADVQRFMSEKNLAIIGVRKDGVVAGYANKDELTGGKCADHMQEFDDKQVLSATSSLQEVMEALAETRYCFVSVLGKVGGIVSRTDIQKPPVRMWLFGMITIMEMFMVRTIEKLYPNGSWQQEVSKGRLKKAEEILRERQSRNQDARLIDCLQFSDKGYILIKDPDMRKDFGFETMRLAKRAIKDLESLRNNLAHTQDVLTHNWAAIVTMATRLNKIMTRI
;
A
#
# COMPACT_ATOMS: atom_id res chain seq x y z
N MET A 1 -28.81 -2.11 10.71
CA MET A 1 -27.45 -2.15 11.26
C MET A 1 -26.86 -0.77 10.99
N ASP A 2 -26.57 0.02 12.02
CA ASP A 2 -26.16 1.42 11.84
C ASP A 2 -24.91 1.49 10.96
N THR A 3 -25.03 2.15 9.81
CA THR A 3 -23.95 2.33 8.82
C THR A 3 -22.69 2.92 9.46
N ASN A 4 -22.87 3.78 10.46
CA ASN A 4 -21.80 4.40 11.24
C ASN A 4 -20.96 3.37 12.04
N PHE A 5 -21.59 2.33 12.62
CA PHE A 5 -20.87 1.33 13.41
C PHE A 5 -19.96 0.43 12.56
N LEU A 6 -20.44 0.01 11.38
CA LEU A 6 -19.63 -0.77 10.43
C LEU A 6 -18.47 0.06 9.88
N GLN A 7 -18.72 1.33 9.56
CA GLN A 7 -17.68 2.26 9.10
C GLN A 7 -16.56 2.42 10.14
N VAL A 8 -16.91 2.67 11.41
CA VAL A 8 -15.94 2.80 12.50
C VAL A 8 -15.13 1.50 12.71
N ARG A 9 -15.78 0.33 12.67
CA ARG A 9 -15.08 -0.95 12.78
C ARG A 9 -14.12 -1.20 11.62
N MET A 10 -14.53 -0.88 10.40
CA MET A 10 -13.68 -1.00 9.23
C MET A 10 -12.50 -0.03 9.33
N GLN A 11 -12.72 1.23 9.69
CA GLN A 11 -11.65 2.19 9.90
C GLN A 11 -10.61 1.64 10.88
N ARG A 12 -11.07 1.17 12.03
CA ARG A 12 -10.22 0.56 13.05
C ARG A 12 -9.42 -0.64 12.52
N LEU A 13 -10.05 -1.53 11.75
CA LEU A 13 -9.37 -2.70 11.18
C LEU A 13 -8.23 -2.31 10.21
N PHE A 14 -8.38 -1.21 9.46
CA PHE A 14 -7.33 -0.77 8.54
C PHE A 14 -6.24 0.08 9.21
N THR A 15 -6.55 0.74 10.32
CA THR A 15 -5.58 1.56 11.06
C THR A 15 -4.84 0.74 12.13
N GLU A 16 -5.46 -0.28 12.70
CA GLU A 16 -4.94 -1.05 13.85
C GLU A 16 -4.83 -2.55 13.58
N GLY A 17 -5.42 -3.08 12.51
CA GLY A 17 -5.46 -4.53 12.26
C GLY A 17 -4.14 -5.13 11.82
N PHE A 18 -3.24 -4.31 11.28
CA PHE A 18 -1.86 -4.68 10.98
C PHE A 18 -0.92 -3.56 11.43
N ILE A 19 0.19 -3.96 12.04
CA ILE A 19 1.23 -3.07 12.55
C ILE A 19 2.57 -3.37 11.89
N VAL A 20 3.51 -2.46 12.04
CA VAL A 20 4.85 -2.60 11.44
C VAL A 20 5.57 -3.88 11.89
N LEU A 21 5.33 -4.38 13.11
CA LEU A 21 5.90 -5.63 13.59
C LEU A 21 5.48 -6.86 12.77
N ASP A 22 4.30 -6.84 12.15
CA ASP A 22 3.82 -7.97 11.32
C ASP A 22 4.66 -8.15 10.06
N ILE A 23 5.46 -7.14 9.70
CA ILE A 23 6.24 -7.09 8.46
C ILE A 23 7.72 -6.77 8.70
N SER A 24 8.13 -6.45 9.92
CA SER A 24 9.51 -6.09 10.24
C SER A 24 10.44 -7.29 10.20
N GLU A 25 11.63 -7.09 9.65
CA GLU A 25 12.76 -8.02 9.80
C GLU A 25 13.70 -7.54 10.90
N ALA A 26 14.50 -8.45 11.45
CA ALA A 26 15.54 -8.10 12.42
C ALA A 26 16.64 -7.26 11.76
N LEU A 27 16.99 -6.13 12.37
CA LEU A 27 18.14 -5.34 11.94
C LEU A 27 19.43 -5.99 12.47
N ILE A 28 20.10 -6.76 11.62
CA ILE A 28 21.42 -7.32 11.91
C ILE A 28 22.37 -6.17 12.20
N SER A 29 23.12 -6.27 13.30
CA SER A 29 24.01 -5.19 13.74
C SER A 29 25.39 -5.69 14.18
N PHE A 30 26.36 -4.76 14.14
CA PHE A 30 27.75 -4.99 14.53
C PHE A 30 28.24 -3.85 15.44
N ASP A 31 29.22 -4.14 16.30
CA ASP A 31 29.86 -3.11 17.11
C ASP A 31 30.65 -2.14 16.22
N GLY A 32 30.56 -0.85 16.53
CA GLY A 32 31.17 0.21 15.73
C GLY A 32 32.68 0.05 15.53
N GLU A 33 33.36 -0.59 16.49
CA GLU A 33 34.81 -0.86 16.44
C GLU A 33 35.21 -1.99 15.48
N ARG A 34 34.24 -2.71 14.92
CA ARG A 34 34.52 -3.82 14.01
C ARG A 34 35.05 -3.32 12.67
N ASP A 35 35.95 -4.10 12.07
CA ASP A 35 36.51 -3.80 10.76
C ASP A 35 35.40 -3.76 9.69
N ALA A 36 35.34 -2.66 8.95
CA ALA A 36 34.31 -2.39 7.95
C ALA A 36 34.40 -3.35 6.76
N ALA A 37 35.61 -3.76 6.35
CA ALA A 37 35.79 -4.66 5.21
C ALA A 37 35.34 -6.10 5.55
N ASP A 38 35.60 -6.55 6.78
CA ASP A 38 35.08 -7.83 7.28
C ASP A 38 33.55 -7.84 7.34
N VAL A 39 32.94 -6.76 7.83
CA VAL A 39 31.48 -6.62 7.86
C VAL A 39 30.90 -6.53 6.44
N GLN A 40 31.53 -5.79 5.53
CA GLN A 40 31.10 -5.72 4.13
C GLN A 40 31.11 -7.10 3.44
N ARG A 41 32.13 -7.92 3.72
CA ARG A 41 32.20 -9.31 3.23
C ARG A 41 31.05 -10.14 3.77
N PHE A 42 30.79 -10.08 5.07
CA PHE A 42 29.64 -10.75 5.69
C PHE A 42 28.32 -10.30 5.06
N MET A 43 28.14 -8.99 4.84
CA MET A 43 26.95 -8.44 4.19
C MET A 43 26.77 -8.98 2.77
N SER A 44 27.87 -9.14 2.01
CA SER A 44 27.83 -9.72 0.67
C SER A 44 27.44 -11.20 0.69
N GLU A 45 28.00 -11.98 1.61
CA GLU A 45 27.68 -13.41 1.79
C GLU A 45 26.21 -13.62 2.22
N LYS A 46 25.67 -12.70 3.01
CA LYS A 46 24.29 -12.75 3.52
C LYS A 46 23.28 -11.95 2.70
N ASN A 47 23.70 -11.36 1.58
CA ASN A 47 22.89 -10.48 0.73
C ASN A 47 22.21 -9.32 1.50
N LEU A 48 22.91 -8.75 2.49
CA LEU A 48 22.44 -7.60 3.25
C LEU A 48 22.84 -6.31 2.56
N ALA A 49 21.89 -5.40 2.36
CA ALA A 49 22.16 -4.07 1.85
C ALA A 49 22.57 -3.08 2.96
N ILE A 50 22.16 -3.37 4.20
CA ILE A 50 22.25 -2.46 5.35
C ILE A 50 22.46 -3.24 6.64
N ILE A 51 23.18 -2.65 7.59
CA ILE A 51 23.35 -3.16 8.95
C ILE A 51 23.15 -2.02 9.96
N GLY A 52 22.76 -2.38 11.19
CA GLY A 52 22.84 -1.48 12.34
C GLY A 52 24.26 -1.39 12.88
N VAL A 53 24.66 -0.22 13.37
CA VAL A 53 25.95 0.00 14.04
C VAL A 53 25.69 0.23 15.52
N ARG A 54 26.37 -0.54 16.38
CA ARG A 54 26.23 -0.44 17.84
C ARG A 54 27.31 0.44 18.47
N LYS A 55 26.90 1.24 19.44
CA LYS A 55 27.76 1.93 20.42
C LYS A 55 27.29 1.52 21.81
N ASP A 56 28.23 1.09 22.66
CA ASP A 56 27.96 0.62 24.03
C ASP A 56 26.83 -0.42 24.13
N GLY A 57 26.80 -1.37 23.18
CA GLY A 57 25.81 -2.45 23.12
C GLY A 57 24.43 -2.07 22.55
N VAL A 58 24.22 -0.81 22.15
CA VAL A 58 22.95 -0.32 21.60
C VAL A 58 23.11 0.10 20.14
N VAL A 59 22.14 -0.26 19.29
CA VAL A 59 22.10 0.23 17.89
C VAL A 59 21.90 1.74 17.89
N ALA A 60 22.94 2.47 17.46
CA ALA A 60 22.99 3.94 17.49
C ALA A 60 22.82 4.56 16.09
N GLY A 61 22.95 3.75 15.04
CA GLY A 61 22.80 4.18 13.65
C GLY A 61 22.83 2.99 12.71
N TYR A 62 23.01 3.25 11.42
CA TYR A 62 23.09 2.23 10.37
C TYR A 62 24.22 2.54 9.38
N ALA A 63 24.65 1.55 8.60
CA ALA A 63 25.60 1.73 7.51
C ALA A 63 25.16 0.94 6.27
N ASN A 64 25.32 1.53 5.09
CA ASN A 64 25.08 0.84 3.84
C ASN A 64 26.29 0.01 3.45
N LYS A 65 26.05 -1.15 2.82
CA LYS A 65 27.12 -2.05 2.35
C LYS A 65 28.14 -1.33 1.47
N ASP A 66 27.64 -0.49 0.58
CA ASP A 66 28.44 0.16 -0.47
C ASP A 66 29.31 1.30 0.10
N GLU A 67 29.05 1.73 1.33
CA GLU A 67 29.81 2.78 2.03
C GLU A 67 30.92 2.21 2.92
N LEU A 68 30.87 0.91 3.26
CA LEU A 68 31.88 0.25 4.08
C LEU A 68 33.17 -0.03 3.28
N THR A 69 33.96 1.00 3.00
CA THR A 69 35.16 0.91 2.14
C THR A 69 36.48 0.66 2.88
N GLY A 70 36.45 0.56 4.22
CA GLY A 70 37.63 0.30 5.08
C GLY A 70 37.59 1.09 6.40
N GLY A 71 38.45 0.78 7.36
CA GLY A 71 38.40 1.39 8.70
C GLY A 71 37.37 0.69 9.60
N LYS A 72 36.76 1.42 10.53
CA LYS A 72 35.77 0.88 11.48
C LYS A 72 34.35 1.12 10.99
N CYS A 73 33.40 0.26 11.36
CA CYS A 73 31.98 0.48 11.05
C CYS A 73 31.45 1.83 11.57
N ALA A 74 31.96 2.30 12.71
CA ALA A 74 31.61 3.59 13.29
C ALA A 74 31.94 4.78 12.38
N ASP A 75 32.97 4.66 11.54
CA ASP A 75 33.42 5.73 10.63
C ASP A 75 32.42 5.97 9.49
N HIS A 76 31.57 4.98 9.20
CA HIS A 76 30.57 4.97 8.13
C HIS A 76 29.13 5.03 8.65
N MET A 77 28.96 5.25 9.96
CA MET A 77 27.64 5.23 10.59
C MET A 77 26.85 6.49 10.23
N GLN A 78 25.62 6.26 9.74
CA GLN A 78 24.59 7.28 9.60
C GLN A 78 23.68 7.26 10.83
N GLU A 79 23.32 8.44 11.32
CA GLU A 79 22.30 8.58 12.35
C GLU A 79 20.91 8.30 11.78
N PHE A 80 20.01 7.84 12.63
CA PHE A 80 18.61 7.66 12.24
C PHE A 80 17.90 9.02 12.12
N ASP A 81 17.18 9.23 11.02
CA ASP A 81 16.22 10.33 10.92
C ASP A 81 14.93 9.94 11.66
N ASP A 82 14.34 10.86 12.44
CA ASP A 82 13.08 10.65 13.14
C ASP A 82 11.95 10.20 12.20
N LYS A 83 11.94 10.65 10.95
CA LYS A 83 10.96 10.24 9.93
C LYS A 83 11.14 8.79 9.48
N GLN A 84 12.32 8.22 9.67
CA GLN A 84 12.61 6.82 9.36
C GLN A 84 12.32 5.89 10.52
N VAL A 85 12.20 6.38 11.76
CA VAL A 85 12.00 5.55 12.94
C VAL A 85 10.53 5.48 13.32
N LEU A 86 9.95 4.30 13.22
CA LEU A 86 8.57 4.01 13.58
C LEU A 86 8.48 3.27 14.91
N SER A 87 7.40 3.50 15.64
CA SER A 87 7.06 2.68 16.81
C SER A 87 6.71 1.26 16.35
N ALA A 88 7.01 0.25 17.17
CA ALA A 88 6.59 -1.13 16.94
C ALA A 88 5.08 -1.30 16.70
N THR A 89 4.27 -0.35 17.17
CA THR A 89 2.81 -0.32 17.01
C THR A 89 2.33 0.59 15.89
N SER A 90 3.22 1.21 15.13
CA SER A 90 2.85 2.06 13.99
C SER A 90 2.10 1.25 12.94
N SER A 91 1.11 1.90 12.33
CA SER A 91 0.24 1.34 11.31
C SER A 91 0.98 1.09 10.00
N LEU A 92 0.40 0.25 9.13
CA LEU A 92 0.91 0.11 7.77
C LEU A 92 0.80 1.40 6.94
N GLN A 93 -0.11 2.32 7.29
CA GLN A 93 -0.17 3.63 6.64
C GLN A 93 1.12 4.44 6.90
N GLU A 94 1.55 4.53 8.16
CA GLU A 94 2.80 5.21 8.54
C GLU A 94 4.02 4.57 7.87
N VAL A 95 4.04 3.24 7.73
CA VAL A 95 5.10 2.54 6.97
C VAL A 95 5.15 3.00 5.52
N MET A 96 4.00 3.10 4.85
CA MET A 96 3.95 3.53 3.45
C MET A 96 4.35 4.99 3.27
N GLU A 97 3.97 5.85 4.22
CA GLU A 97 4.38 7.26 4.25
C GLU A 97 5.90 7.38 4.42
N ALA A 98 6.49 6.64 5.35
CA ALA A 98 7.94 6.62 5.53
C ALA A 98 8.67 6.11 4.27
N LEU A 99 8.26 4.96 3.72
CA LEU A 99 8.89 4.36 2.54
C LEU A 99 8.64 5.14 1.23
N ALA A 100 7.68 6.07 1.22
CA ALA A 100 7.49 7.00 0.11
C ALA A 100 8.65 8.00 0.02
N GLU A 101 9.17 8.45 1.17
CA GLU A 101 10.27 9.41 1.27
C GLU A 101 11.63 8.72 1.38
N THR A 102 11.68 7.52 1.95
CA THR A 102 12.94 6.82 2.28
C THR A 102 13.01 5.42 1.69
N ARG A 103 14.20 4.82 1.68
CA ARG A 103 14.40 3.43 1.22
C ARG A 103 14.04 2.40 2.28
N TYR A 104 14.19 2.78 3.55
CA TYR A 104 14.01 1.95 4.73
C TYR A 104 13.31 2.76 5.82
N CYS A 105 12.51 2.08 6.62
CA CYS A 105 12.15 2.55 7.95
C CYS A 105 12.63 1.55 9.00
N PHE A 106 12.97 2.08 10.17
CA PHE A 106 13.52 1.35 11.30
C PHE A 106 12.45 1.24 12.39
N VAL A 107 12.43 0.10 13.07
CA VAL A 107 11.39 -0.19 14.06
C VAL A 107 11.98 -0.12 15.46
N SER A 108 11.43 0.78 16.26
CA SER A 108 11.81 1.00 17.65
C SER A 108 10.87 0.24 18.59
N VAL A 109 11.46 -0.57 19.48
CA VAL A 109 10.78 -1.27 20.55
C VAL A 109 11.38 -0.78 21.87
N LEU A 110 10.55 -0.26 22.78
CA LEU A 110 11.00 0.32 24.06
C LEU A 110 12.11 1.38 23.90
N GLY A 111 12.02 2.20 22.86
CA GLY A 111 12.96 3.29 22.58
C GLY A 111 14.28 2.84 21.97
N LYS A 112 14.40 1.58 21.53
CA LYS A 112 15.59 1.02 20.88
C LYS A 112 15.25 0.48 19.50
N VAL A 113 16.02 0.90 18.49
CA VAL A 113 15.90 0.37 17.13
C VAL A 113 16.42 -1.06 17.10
N GLY A 114 15.60 -1.98 16.60
CA GLY A 114 15.97 -3.39 16.43
C GLY A 114 15.36 -4.06 15.20
N GLY A 115 14.38 -3.42 14.57
CA GLY A 115 13.77 -3.90 13.33
C GLY A 115 14.02 -2.99 12.15
N ILE A 116 13.81 -3.52 10.95
CA ILE A 116 13.87 -2.79 9.69
C ILE A 116 12.73 -3.25 8.79
N VAL A 117 12.21 -2.32 8.02
CA VAL A 117 11.28 -2.56 6.92
C VAL A 117 11.81 -1.85 5.69
N SER A 118 11.74 -2.54 4.56
CA SER A 118 12.11 -2.06 3.24
C SER A 118 10.94 -2.20 2.28
N ARG A 119 11.07 -1.66 1.07
CA ARG A 119 10.03 -1.83 0.05
C ARG A 119 9.74 -3.28 -0.30
N THR A 120 10.70 -4.21 -0.17
CA THR A 120 10.44 -5.63 -0.47
C THR A 120 9.44 -6.25 0.49
N ASP A 121 9.36 -5.74 1.72
CA ASP A 121 8.45 -6.22 2.77
C ASP A 121 6.98 -5.90 2.47
N ILE A 122 6.71 -4.98 1.54
CA ILE A 122 5.35 -4.68 1.05
C ILE A 122 4.73 -5.87 0.31
N GLN A 123 5.54 -6.83 -0.13
CA GLN A 123 5.04 -8.07 -0.70
C GLN A 123 4.61 -9.10 0.35
N LYS A 124 4.85 -8.84 1.65
CA LYS A 124 4.45 -9.76 2.71
C LYS A 124 2.92 -9.86 2.81
N PRO A 125 2.39 -11.03 3.22
CA PRO A 125 0.95 -11.26 3.28
C PRO A 125 0.14 -10.18 4.03
N PRO A 126 0.56 -9.65 5.20
CA PRO A 126 -0.19 -8.60 5.90
C PRO A 126 -0.45 -7.36 5.04
N VAL A 127 0.56 -6.88 4.33
CA VAL A 127 0.44 -5.71 3.46
C VAL A 127 -0.42 -5.99 2.25
N ARG A 128 -0.29 -7.19 1.64
CA ARG A 128 -1.14 -7.59 0.51
C ARG A 128 -2.61 -7.66 0.92
N MET A 129 -2.91 -8.23 2.08
CA MET A 129 -4.26 -8.30 2.64
C MET A 129 -4.82 -6.90 2.90
N TRP A 130 -4.01 -6.03 3.50
CA TRP A 130 -4.38 -4.63 3.73
C TRP A 130 -4.67 -3.89 2.42
N LEU A 131 -3.77 -3.91 1.44
CA LEU A 131 -3.97 -3.25 0.14
C LEU A 131 -5.20 -3.80 -0.61
N PHE A 132 -5.36 -5.13 -0.64
CA PHE A 132 -6.49 -5.76 -1.33
C PHE A 132 -7.82 -5.38 -0.67
N GLY A 133 -7.85 -5.33 0.66
CA GLY A 133 -8.99 -4.84 1.41
C GLY A 133 -9.35 -3.40 1.06
N MET A 134 -8.37 -2.49 0.98
CA MET A 134 -8.60 -1.09 0.62
C MET A 134 -9.20 -0.94 -0.78
N ILE A 135 -8.68 -1.68 -1.75
CA ILE A 135 -9.19 -1.66 -3.13
C ILE A 135 -10.60 -2.22 -3.20
N THR A 136 -10.89 -3.30 -2.47
CA THR A 136 -12.22 -3.92 -2.42
C THR A 136 -13.26 -2.94 -1.88
N ILE A 137 -12.95 -2.27 -0.78
CA ILE A 137 -13.78 -1.23 -0.18
C ILE A 137 -14.02 -0.08 -1.16
N MET A 138 -12.96 0.37 -1.83
CA MET A 138 -13.06 1.43 -2.80
C MET A 138 -13.96 1.02 -3.98
N GLU A 139 -13.87 -0.23 -4.44
CA GLU A 139 -14.77 -0.77 -5.48
C GLU A 139 -16.23 -0.77 -5.02
N MET A 140 -16.50 -1.17 -3.77
CA MET A 140 -17.85 -1.08 -3.18
C MET A 140 -18.35 0.36 -3.08
N PHE A 141 -17.50 1.29 -2.67
CA PHE A 141 -17.82 2.72 -2.63
C PHE A 141 -18.16 3.26 -4.03
N MET A 142 -17.39 2.86 -5.05
CA MET A 142 -17.65 3.28 -6.42
C MET A 142 -19.04 2.84 -6.88
N VAL A 143 -19.41 1.58 -6.63
CA VAL A 143 -20.73 1.05 -7.00
C VAL A 143 -21.85 1.85 -6.33
N ARG A 144 -21.79 2.02 -5.00
CA ARG A 144 -22.80 2.80 -4.24
C ARG A 144 -22.94 4.23 -4.74
N THR A 145 -21.82 4.87 -5.06
CA THR A 145 -21.79 6.26 -5.54
C THR A 145 -22.40 6.37 -6.93
N ILE A 146 -22.09 5.43 -7.83
CA ILE A 146 -22.70 5.37 -9.16
C ILE A 146 -24.22 5.20 -9.03
N GLU A 147 -24.70 4.29 -8.19
CA GLU A 147 -26.15 4.08 -8.00
C GLU A 147 -26.87 5.32 -7.47
N LYS A 148 -26.21 6.12 -6.64
CA LYS A 148 -26.74 7.38 -6.12
C LYS A 148 -26.76 8.49 -7.16
N LEU A 149 -25.68 8.65 -7.92
CA LEU A 149 -25.56 9.71 -8.94
C LEU A 149 -26.40 9.41 -10.18
N TYR A 150 -26.60 8.13 -10.49
CA TYR A 150 -27.27 7.65 -11.68
C TYR A 150 -28.42 6.69 -11.32
N PRO A 151 -29.53 7.23 -10.77
CA PRO A 151 -30.68 6.41 -10.38
C PRO A 151 -31.29 5.68 -11.58
N ASN A 152 -32.04 4.61 -11.29
CA ASN A 152 -32.76 3.79 -12.27
C ASN A 152 -31.86 3.19 -13.36
N GLY A 153 -30.57 2.98 -13.08
CA GLY A 153 -29.63 2.40 -14.03
C GLY A 153 -29.19 3.33 -15.15
N SER A 154 -29.40 4.65 -15.03
CA SER A 154 -29.01 5.64 -16.03
C SER A 154 -27.50 5.65 -16.34
N TRP A 155 -26.66 5.11 -15.44
CA TRP A 155 -25.22 4.95 -15.64
C TRP A 155 -24.88 4.08 -16.86
N GLN A 156 -25.80 3.22 -17.33
CA GLN A 156 -25.57 2.38 -18.51
C GLN A 156 -25.28 3.22 -19.76
N GLN A 157 -25.83 4.43 -19.84
CA GLN A 157 -25.58 5.39 -20.93
C GLN A 157 -24.15 5.94 -20.90
N GLU A 158 -23.49 5.88 -19.74
CA GLU A 158 -22.12 6.33 -19.55
C GLU A 158 -21.07 5.29 -19.97
N VAL A 159 -21.50 4.07 -20.30
CA VAL A 159 -20.63 2.97 -20.69
C VAL A 159 -20.77 2.70 -22.19
N SER A 160 -19.68 2.36 -22.86
CA SER A 160 -19.75 2.00 -24.28
C SER A 160 -20.55 0.71 -24.47
N LYS A 161 -21.29 0.60 -25.58
CA LYS A 161 -22.09 -0.60 -25.91
C LYS A 161 -21.30 -1.90 -25.79
N GLY A 162 -20.04 -1.91 -26.23
CA GLY A 162 -19.17 -3.08 -26.14
C GLY A 162 -18.80 -3.50 -24.72
N ARG A 163 -18.60 -2.54 -23.80
CA ARG A 163 -18.33 -2.82 -22.39
C ARG A 163 -19.59 -3.26 -21.64
N LEU A 164 -20.72 -2.65 -21.95
CA LEU A 164 -22.03 -3.06 -21.43
C LEU A 164 -22.36 -4.49 -21.82
N LYS A 165 -22.19 -4.85 -23.10
CA LYS A 165 -22.39 -6.22 -23.59
C LYS A 165 -21.53 -7.26 -22.84
N LYS A 166 -20.26 -6.94 -22.57
CA LYS A 166 -19.38 -7.82 -21.77
C LYS A 166 -19.89 -7.99 -20.34
N ALA A 167 -20.37 -6.91 -19.71
CA ALA A 167 -20.95 -7.00 -18.37
C ALA A 167 -22.22 -7.87 -18.35
N GLU A 168 -23.07 -7.77 -19.38
CA GLU A 168 -24.24 -8.64 -19.56
C GLU A 168 -23.86 -10.12 -19.75
N GLU A 169 -22.79 -10.40 -20.50
CA GLU A 169 -22.26 -11.76 -20.68
C GLU A 169 -21.80 -12.36 -19.33
N ILE A 170 -21.05 -11.59 -18.54
CA ILE A 170 -20.62 -11.99 -17.19
C ILE A 170 -21.84 -12.19 -16.27
N LEU A 171 -22.86 -11.32 -16.36
CA LEU A 171 -24.08 -11.45 -15.57
C LEU A 171 -24.82 -12.75 -15.88
N ARG A 172 -24.99 -13.07 -17.18
CA ARG A 172 -25.62 -14.34 -17.61
C ARG A 172 -24.84 -15.54 -17.12
N GLU A 173 -23.50 -15.50 -17.19
CA GLU A 173 -22.65 -16.57 -16.66
C GLU A 173 -22.87 -16.76 -15.14
N ARG A 174 -22.89 -15.68 -14.35
CA ARG A 174 -23.14 -15.75 -12.90
C ARG A 174 -24.53 -16.27 -12.57
N GLN A 175 -25.56 -15.81 -13.28
CA GLN A 175 -26.94 -16.27 -13.11
C GLN A 175 -27.07 -17.76 -13.42
N SER A 176 -26.38 -18.26 -14.45
CA SER A 176 -26.36 -19.70 -14.76
C SER A 176 -25.75 -20.57 -13.64
N ARG A 177 -24.93 -19.95 -12.77
CA ARG A 177 -24.34 -20.57 -11.57
C ARG A 177 -25.13 -20.28 -10.29
N ASN A 178 -26.38 -19.80 -10.40
CA ASN A 178 -27.24 -19.41 -9.28
C ASN A 178 -26.61 -18.36 -8.35
N GLN A 179 -25.78 -17.48 -8.89
CA GLN A 179 -25.20 -16.36 -8.14
C GLN A 179 -26.08 -15.12 -8.33
N ASP A 180 -26.54 -14.55 -7.22
CA ASP A 180 -27.20 -13.24 -7.25
C ASP A 180 -26.16 -12.15 -7.56
N ALA A 181 -26.36 -11.46 -8.68
CA ALA A 181 -25.46 -10.43 -9.16
C ALA A 181 -26.25 -9.36 -9.90
N ARG A 182 -25.87 -8.10 -9.72
CA ARG A 182 -26.44 -6.98 -10.47
C ARG A 182 -25.52 -6.64 -11.64
N LEU A 183 -26.08 -6.03 -12.69
CA LEU A 183 -25.30 -5.66 -13.88
C LEU A 183 -24.11 -4.74 -13.55
N ILE A 184 -24.26 -3.83 -12.59
CA ILE A 184 -23.18 -2.94 -12.14
C ILE A 184 -22.01 -3.69 -11.49
N ASP A 185 -22.29 -4.82 -10.83
CA ASP A 185 -21.27 -5.65 -10.18
C ASP A 185 -20.40 -6.38 -11.22
N CYS A 186 -20.92 -6.56 -12.44
CA CYS A 186 -20.25 -7.18 -13.59
C CYS A 186 -19.38 -6.21 -14.41
N LEU A 187 -19.45 -4.90 -14.13
CA LEU A 187 -18.51 -3.94 -14.72
C LEU A 187 -17.08 -4.17 -14.21
N GLN A 188 -16.10 -3.88 -15.07
CA GLN A 188 -14.71 -3.85 -14.63
C GLN A 188 -14.45 -2.69 -13.67
N PHE A 189 -13.39 -2.80 -12.88
CA PHE A 189 -12.99 -1.76 -11.95
C PHE A 189 -12.79 -0.41 -12.65
N SER A 190 -12.09 -0.42 -13.80
CA SER A 190 -11.86 0.81 -14.56
C SER A 190 -13.14 1.41 -15.15
N ASP A 191 -14.13 0.59 -15.50
CA ASP A 191 -15.43 1.08 -16.00
C ASP A 191 -16.16 1.87 -14.92
N LYS A 192 -16.19 1.34 -13.70
CA LYS A 192 -16.78 2.02 -12.52
C LYS A 192 -16.07 3.34 -12.26
N GLY A 193 -14.73 3.33 -12.24
CA GLY A 193 -13.93 4.53 -12.07
C GLY A 193 -14.20 5.58 -13.16
N TYR A 194 -14.31 5.17 -14.42
CA TYR A 194 -14.55 6.09 -15.54
C TYR A 194 -15.93 6.74 -15.51
N ILE A 195 -16.96 6.04 -15.02
CA ILE A 195 -18.27 6.63 -14.81
C ILE A 195 -18.16 7.77 -13.80
N LEU A 196 -17.51 7.54 -12.66
CA LEU A 196 -17.41 8.53 -11.58
C LEU A 196 -16.65 9.78 -11.98
N ILE A 197 -15.53 9.67 -12.69
CA ILE A 197 -14.70 10.83 -13.03
C ILE A 197 -15.29 11.70 -14.16
N LYS A 198 -16.41 11.28 -14.77
CA LYS A 198 -17.20 12.14 -15.67
C LYS A 198 -17.96 13.21 -14.89
N ASP A 199 -18.36 12.90 -13.66
CA ASP A 199 -18.92 13.89 -12.75
C ASP A 199 -17.80 14.86 -12.30
N PRO A 200 -17.92 16.17 -12.60
CA PRO A 200 -16.87 17.14 -12.29
C PRO A 200 -16.61 17.29 -10.80
N ASP A 201 -17.65 17.17 -9.96
CA ASP A 201 -17.55 17.32 -8.51
C ASP A 201 -16.81 16.12 -7.93
N MET A 202 -17.17 14.89 -8.32
CA MET A 202 -16.44 13.68 -7.95
C MET A 202 -14.97 13.77 -8.36
N ARG A 203 -14.68 14.19 -9.60
CA ARG A 203 -13.31 14.30 -10.08
C ARG A 203 -12.48 15.29 -9.26
N LYS A 204 -13.06 16.45 -8.93
CA LYS A 204 -12.41 17.48 -8.09
C LYS A 204 -12.22 16.99 -6.65
N ASP A 205 -13.21 16.29 -6.11
CA ASP A 205 -13.22 15.75 -4.77
C ASP A 205 -12.20 14.61 -4.57
N PHE A 206 -12.00 13.78 -5.59
CA PHE A 206 -10.85 12.88 -5.69
C PHE A 206 -9.52 13.61 -5.99
N GLY A 207 -9.49 14.94 -6.06
CA GLY A 207 -8.27 15.72 -6.25
C GLY A 207 -7.59 15.50 -7.59
N PHE A 208 -8.35 15.19 -8.65
CA PHE A 208 -7.81 15.08 -10.01
C PHE A 208 -8.02 16.39 -10.77
N GLU A 209 -6.93 17.05 -11.13
CA GLU A 209 -6.97 18.30 -11.91
C GLU A 209 -7.42 18.08 -13.36
N THR A 210 -7.10 16.92 -13.93
CA THR A 210 -7.40 16.61 -15.33
C THR A 210 -8.01 15.22 -15.50
N MET A 211 -8.85 15.09 -16.53
CA MET A 211 -9.41 13.81 -16.95
C MET A 211 -8.32 12.77 -17.27
N ARG A 212 -7.18 13.21 -17.81
CA ARG A 212 -6.04 12.33 -18.14
C ARG A 212 -5.42 11.73 -16.88
N LEU A 213 -5.18 12.54 -15.85
CA LEU A 213 -4.63 12.08 -14.58
C LEU A 213 -5.58 11.11 -13.88
N ALA A 214 -6.88 11.43 -13.86
CA ALA A 214 -7.91 10.57 -13.29
C ALA A 214 -7.93 9.19 -13.97
N LYS A 215 -7.92 9.16 -15.31
CA LYS A 215 -7.91 7.90 -16.07
C LYS A 215 -6.65 7.06 -15.82
N ARG A 216 -5.48 7.71 -15.68
CA ARG A 216 -4.23 7.02 -15.35
C ARG A 216 -4.30 6.38 -13.96
N ALA A 217 -4.70 7.14 -12.94
CA ALA A 217 -4.84 6.63 -11.59
C ALA A 217 -5.79 5.41 -11.51
N ILE A 218 -6.93 5.46 -12.21
CA ILE A 218 -7.86 4.32 -12.28
C ILE A 218 -7.20 3.07 -12.87
N LYS A 219 -6.40 3.22 -13.95
CA LYS A 219 -5.66 2.09 -14.54
C LYS A 219 -4.59 1.55 -13.59
N ASP A 220 -3.87 2.42 -12.89
CA ASP A 220 -2.83 2.01 -11.96
C ASP A 220 -3.42 1.23 -10.78
N LEU A 221 -4.60 1.64 -10.30
CA LEU A 221 -5.37 0.95 -9.27
C LEU A 221 -5.94 -0.39 -9.75
N GLU A 222 -6.45 -0.45 -10.98
CA GLU A 222 -6.90 -1.71 -11.61
C GLU A 222 -5.72 -2.69 -11.79
N SER A 223 -4.56 -2.19 -12.19
CA SER A 223 -3.34 -3.00 -12.27
C SER A 223 -2.91 -3.52 -10.90
N LEU A 224 -2.90 -2.66 -9.87
CA LEU A 224 -2.57 -3.06 -8.50
C LEU A 224 -3.56 -4.14 -7.99
N ARG A 225 -4.85 -3.96 -8.22
CA ARG A 225 -5.89 -4.95 -7.89
C ARG A 225 -5.58 -6.31 -8.48
N ASN A 226 -5.29 -6.34 -9.78
CA ASN A 226 -5.04 -7.58 -10.50
C ASN A 226 -3.75 -8.25 -10.01
N ASN A 227 -2.68 -7.48 -9.81
CA ASN A 227 -1.41 -8.01 -9.30
C ASN A 227 -1.55 -8.54 -7.86
N LEU A 228 -2.37 -7.89 -7.03
CA LEU A 228 -2.70 -8.36 -5.69
C LEU A 228 -3.45 -9.69 -5.74
N ALA A 229 -4.50 -9.77 -6.55
CA ALA A 229 -5.36 -10.96 -6.70
C ALA A 229 -4.63 -12.17 -7.30
N HIS A 230 -3.62 -11.94 -8.15
CA HIS A 230 -2.84 -13.00 -8.80
C HIS A 230 -1.50 -13.31 -8.13
N THR A 231 -1.25 -12.78 -6.93
CA THR A 231 0.02 -13.00 -6.19
C THR A 231 1.26 -12.56 -6.98
N GLN A 232 1.11 -11.56 -7.85
CA GLN A 232 2.20 -11.01 -8.67
C GLN A 232 2.98 -9.93 -7.91
N ASP A 233 4.15 -9.58 -8.45
CA ASP A 233 4.96 -8.46 -7.96
C ASP A 233 4.19 -7.14 -8.09
N VAL A 234 4.07 -6.42 -6.97
CA VAL A 234 3.36 -5.12 -6.89
C VAL A 234 4.32 -3.93 -6.86
N LEU A 235 5.62 -4.17 -6.69
CA LEU A 235 6.59 -3.10 -6.48
C LEU A 235 7.04 -2.47 -7.79
N THR A 236 7.25 -3.28 -8.83
CA THR A 236 7.86 -2.81 -10.10
C THR A 236 6.99 -1.78 -10.81
N HIS A 237 5.66 -1.91 -10.73
CA HIS A 237 4.74 -1.09 -11.52
C HIS A 237 3.65 -0.39 -10.71
N ASN A 238 3.45 -0.72 -9.43
CA ASN A 238 2.32 -0.16 -8.66
C ASN A 238 2.74 0.68 -7.45
N TRP A 239 4.03 0.98 -7.25
CA TRP A 239 4.51 1.76 -6.11
C TRP A 239 3.75 3.08 -5.92
N ALA A 240 3.58 3.86 -6.99
CA ALA A 240 2.85 5.12 -6.92
C ALA A 240 1.37 4.95 -6.53
N ALA A 241 0.73 3.87 -6.98
CA ALA A 241 -0.65 3.54 -6.62
C ALA A 241 -0.75 3.12 -5.15
N ILE A 242 0.21 2.34 -4.64
CA ILE A 242 0.30 1.93 -3.23
C ILE A 242 0.42 3.16 -2.32
N VAL A 243 1.37 4.06 -2.62
CA VAL A 243 1.56 5.31 -1.85
C VAL A 243 0.31 6.18 -1.91
N THR A 244 -0.31 6.31 -3.08
CA THR A 244 -1.57 7.08 -3.24
C THR A 244 -2.70 6.49 -2.41
N MET A 245 -2.83 5.16 -2.37
CA MET A 245 -3.84 4.49 -1.56
C MET A 245 -3.61 4.72 -0.08
N ALA A 246 -2.38 4.53 0.39
CA ALA A 246 -2.01 4.71 1.80
C ALA A 246 -2.26 6.14 2.29
N THR A 247 -1.75 7.14 1.56
CA THR A 247 -1.92 8.57 1.90
C THR A 247 -3.38 9.05 1.87
N ARG A 248 -4.26 8.32 1.16
CA ARG A 248 -5.69 8.64 1.05
C ARG A 248 -6.57 7.73 1.90
N LEU A 249 -6.00 6.87 2.75
CA LEU A 249 -6.76 5.92 3.57
C LEU A 249 -7.89 6.62 4.32
N ASN A 250 -7.59 7.69 5.06
CA ASN A 250 -8.60 8.43 5.83
C ASN A 250 -9.76 8.92 4.95
N LYS A 251 -9.47 9.48 3.76
CA LYS A 251 -10.51 9.93 2.82
C LYS A 251 -11.35 8.78 2.29
N ILE A 252 -10.74 7.61 2.04
CA ILE A 252 -11.46 6.40 1.61
C ILE A 252 -12.37 5.91 2.75
N MET A 253 -11.86 5.84 3.98
CA MET A 253 -12.62 5.33 5.13
C MET A 253 -13.82 6.22 5.49
N THR A 254 -13.71 7.55 5.34
CA THR A 254 -14.86 8.47 5.57
C THR A 254 -16.03 8.29 4.61
N ARG A 255 -15.86 7.51 3.54
CA ARG A 255 -16.84 7.35 2.46
C ARG A 255 -17.54 5.99 2.42
N ILE A 256 -17.16 5.07 3.29
CA ILE A 256 -17.74 3.72 3.44
C ILE A 256 -19.08 3.80 4.17
#